data_AF-A0A6N1DWD3-F1
#
_entry.id   AF-A0A6N1DWD3-F1
#
_cell.length_a   1.000
_cell.length_b   1.000
_cell.length_c   1.000
_cell.angle_alpha   90.00
_cell.angle_beta   90.00
_cell.angle_gamma   90.00
#
_symmetry.space_group_name_H-M   'P 1'
#
loop_
_entity.id
_entity.type
_entity.pdbx_description
1 polymer ?
#
loop_
_entity_poly.entity_id
_entity_poly.type
_entity_poly.pdbx_seq_one_letter_code
_entity_poly.pdbx_strand_id
1 'polypeptide(L)'
;MKKKILLSMITTTLLPTIGVVSCSQNKYETKKIDTNTDINNTKNDSVIDKVENTESDSTNGNNSSNEDSTINDKISNDTSSNASNTYDGTGKSTEGSSEGGTTENNTQPKIPTFPDADFFRNLSKKNHQYSVDVSKFDKTEASDIYKEIYDRTFSVKFGVNLEKNNDSFLASSAGTTWLLDYHKEDENKYKLFFATNLHVIGMLSNTLDNSIAETLNYVDERGFEANSISIGKSNVPIKDFSPKNNNFPYGGYEDYKATWLTNNEYFTNREKSDEDASRTTKATEGAISKPKLIFAGYDFIKHEYIDKYQEDAKRKTQEKLDSLANTSYDPDDKSSEVWALNNTLKNNKYIPFYTDFAVFEIDVDFTKMTSNYAEWFKNAIKALDKYIERNSKNITPNQDKSISKYMLTTDYITAEKQTGTDNLKNSKNIYIGGYPAYESSFSSWSQNNPVERNSDETWYNRAPKNSEAFGLPSRSYEEKMTNNNFSPYTTVFGKTLADFYGFIHSIHFSSLYYGASGSVVYNEFGQIIGAYSGVSSKVKYGDLSSISSFTPLLLSEDYTLNNNTIKAYNLIDGTDKTKYEGQIASYRENLRKIYPSGFGNGKKDTALFTEGF
;
A
#
# COMPACT_ATOMS: atom_id res chain seq x y z
N MET A 1 -57.19 2.86 15.35
CA MET A 1 -55.80 3.30 15.60
C MET A 1 -54.94 2.07 15.89
N LYS A 2 -54.08 1.64 14.97
CA LYS A 2 -53.13 0.53 15.17
C LYS A 2 -51.72 1.08 14.93
N LYS A 3 -50.93 1.22 16.00
CA LYS A 3 -49.50 1.56 15.91
C LYS A 3 -48.75 0.32 15.42
N LYS A 4 -48.10 0.43 14.25
CA LYS A 4 -47.04 -0.48 13.82
C LYS A 4 -45.77 -0.10 14.58
N ILE A 5 -45.24 -1.02 15.37
CA ILE A 5 -43.87 -0.93 15.92
C ILE A 5 -42.96 -1.58 14.88
N LEU A 6 -42.11 -0.76 14.26
CA LEU A 6 -41.06 -1.19 13.35
C LEU A 6 -39.86 -1.60 14.21
N LEU A 7 -39.60 -2.90 14.32
CA LEU A 7 -38.43 -3.42 15.03
C LEU A 7 -37.24 -3.39 14.06
N SER A 8 -36.42 -2.34 14.15
CA SER A 8 -35.12 -2.27 13.50
C SER A 8 -34.16 -3.21 14.23
N MET A 9 -33.96 -4.43 13.72
CA MET A 9 -32.85 -5.28 14.16
C MET A 9 -31.53 -4.72 13.62
N ILE A 10 -30.82 -4.01 14.48
CA ILE A 10 -29.41 -3.67 14.29
C ILE A 10 -28.63 -4.94 14.62
N THR A 11 -28.28 -5.72 13.59
CA THR A 11 -27.26 -6.77 13.72
C THR A 11 -25.89 -6.12 13.69
N THR A 12 -25.39 -5.72 14.85
CA THR A 12 -23.98 -5.38 15.05
C THR A 12 -23.18 -6.67 15.01
N THR A 13 -22.77 -7.10 13.82
CA THR A 13 -21.73 -8.13 13.71
C THR A 13 -20.44 -7.55 14.29
N LEU A 14 -20.00 -8.08 15.44
CA LEU A 14 -18.63 -7.94 15.94
C LEU A 14 -17.69 -8.57 14.91
N LEU A 15 -17.26 -7.76 13.95
CA LEU A 15 -16.04 -8.01 13.19
C LEU A 15 -14.88 -7.82 14.18
N PRO A 16 -13.89 -8.72 14.23
CA PRO A 16 -12.64 -8.37 14.88
C PRO A 16 -12.11 -7.13 14.16
N THR A 17 -11.93 -6.04 14.89
CA THR A 17 -11.14 -4.89 14.45
C THR A 17 -9.71 -5.37 14.27
N ILE A 18 -9.40 -5.90 13.08
CA ILE A 18 -8.03 -6.15 12.68
C ILE A 18 -7.46 -4.78 12.40
N GLY A 19 -6.59 -4.30 13.28
CA GLY A 19 -5.84 -3.06 13.05
C GLY A 19 -4.92 -3.28 11.84
N VAL A 20 -5.41 -2.90 10.66
CA VAL A 20 -4.59 -2.70 9.47
C VAL A 20 -3.86 -1.39 9.70
N VAL A 21 -2.53 -1.43 9.72
CA VAL A 21 -1.71 -0.23 9.87
C VAL A 21 -1.34 0.20 8.46
N SER A 22 -1.76 1.41 8.08
CA SER A 22 -1.18 2.10 6.93
C SER A 22 0.32 2.24 7.21
N CYS A 23 1.16 1.77 6.28
CA CYS A 23 2.62 1.70 6.45
C CYS A 23 3.19 3.09 6.73
N SER A 24 3.34 3.48 8.00
CA SER A 24 4.10 4.66 8.38
C SER A 24 5.58 4.36 8.19
N GLN A 25 6.28 5.20 7.41
CA GLN A 25 7.72 5.06 7.18
C GLN A 25 8.50 5.00 8.51
N ASN A 26 9.48 4.09 8.59
CA ASN A 26 10.46 4.09 9.68
C ASN A 26 11.23 5.42 9.64
N LYS A 27 11.26 6.11 10.79
CA LYS A 27 12.03 7.35 10.98
C LYS A 27 13.52 7.08 10.80
N TYR A 28 14.18 7.91 9.99
CA TYR A 28 15.63 8.06 10.06
C TYR A 28 15.97 8.99 11.22
N GLU A 29 16.73 8.48 12.21
CA GLU A 29 17.47 9.35 13.12
C GLU A 29 18.63 9.98 12.35
N THR A 30 18.53 11.27 12.01
CA THR A 30 19.68 12.06 11.60
C THR A 30 20.63 12.18 12.79
N LYS A 31 21.67 11.35 12.83
CA LYS A 31 22.80 11.55 13.75
C LYS A 31 23.54 12.82 13.30
N LYS A 32 23.26 13.95 13.95
CA LYS A 32 24.13 15.13 13.84
C LYS A 32 25.50 14.73 14.38
N ILE A 33 26.51 14.72 13.51
CA ILE A 33 27.91 14.68 13.94
C ILE A 33 28.24 16.12 14.33
N ASP A 34 28.26 16.39 15.63
CA ASP A 34 28.83 17.63 16.17
C ASP A 34 30.35 17.59 15.94
N THR A 35 30.83 18.24 14.88
CA THR A 35 32.23 18.59 14.75
C THR A 35 32.51 19.82 15.61
N ASN A 36 32.70 19.59 16.90
CA ASN A 36 33.45 20.49 17.76
C ASN A 36 34.35 19.63 18.64
N THR A 37 35.59 19.42 18.20
CA THR A 37 36.66 19.04 19.10
C THR A 37 37.80 20.01 18.88
N ASP A 38 37.98 20.84 19.89
CA ASP A 38 39.00 21.86 20.00
C ASP A 38 40.40 21.29 19.78
N ILE A 39 41.14 22.08 19.00
CA ILE A 39 42.58 22.06 18.86
C ILE A 39 43.20 22.26 20.25
N ASN A 40 44.03 21.32 20.70
CA ASN A 40 45.18 21.68 21.54
C ASN A 40 46.36 20.71 21.38
N ASN A 41 47.51 21.34 21.12
CA ASN A 41 48.84 20.81 20.94
C ASN A 41 49.36 20.01 22.14
N THR A 42 50.07 18.91 21.85
CA THR A 42 51.35 18.64 22.53
C THR A 42 52.33 17.95 21.59
N LYS A 43 53.50 18.58 21.41
CA LYS A 43 54.72 18.05 20.78
C LYS A 43 55.25 16.84 21.56
N ASN A 44 55.81 15.85 20.85
CA ASN A 44 57.21 15.43 21.02
C ASN A 44 57.60 14.34 20.01
N ASP A 45 58.54 14.72 19.15
CA ASP A 45 59.77 14.03 18.71
C ASP A 45 59.80 12.50 18.46
N SER A 46 60.06 12.22 17.17
CA SER A 46 61.08 11.33 16.60
C SER A 46 61.22 9.89 17.13
N VAL A 47 61.21 8.92 16.21
CA VAL A 47 62.42 8.17 15.79
C VAL A 47 62.11 7.34 14.54
N ILE A 48 63.11 7.29 13.67
CA ILE A 48 63.25 6.60 12.39
C ILE A 48 63.39 5.08 12.62
N ASP A 49 62.79 4.24 11.76
CA ASP A 49 63.57 3.22 11.03
C ASP A 49 62.77 2.52 9.92
N LYS A 50 63.41 2.48 8.74
CA LYS A 50 63.12 1.65 7.58
C LYS A 50 63.85 0.31 7.75
N VAL A 51 63.21 -0.82 7.43
CA VAL A 51 63.90 -2.00 6.88
C VAL A 51 63.02 -2.68 5.83
N GLU A 52 63.68 -3.11 4.77
CA GLU A 52 63.22 -3.67 3.51
C GLU A 52 62.71 -5.13 3.56
N ASN A 53 61.93 -5.46 2.53
CA ASN A 53 61.87 -6.70 1.73
C ASN A 53 62.26 -8.05 2.35
N THR A 54 61.38 -9.05 2.17
CA THR A 54 61.73 -10.26 1.38
C THR A 54 60.50 -11.02 0.90
N GLU A 55 60.50 -11.34 -0.39
CA GLU A 55 59.69 -12.38 -1.03
C GLU A 55 60.14 -13.78 -0.57
N SER A 56 59.21 -14.73 -0.52
CA SER A 56 59.47 -16.11 -0.93
C SER A 56 58.19 -16.87 -1.20
N ASP A 57 58.03 -17.28 -2.45
CA ASP A 57 57.17 -18.37 -2.90
C ASP A 57 57.39 -19.67 -2.10
N SER A 58 56.32 -20.44 -1.90
CA SER A 58 56.36 -21.87 -2.25
C SER A 58 54.96 -22.49 -2.31
N THR A 59 54.67 -23.00 -3.49
CA THR A 59 53.70 -24.04 -3.82
C THR A 59 53.98 -25.36 -3.08
N ASN A 60 52.94 -26.03 -2.57
CA ASN A 60 52.65 -27.43 -2.92
C ASN A 60 51.32 -27.91 -2.33
N GLY A 61 50.50 -28.53 -3.17
CA GLY A 61 49.34 -29.29 -2.75
C GLY A 61 49.69 -30.74 -2.40
N ASN A 62 48.77 -31.42 -1.72
CA ASN A 62 48.40 -32.78 -2.09
C ASN A 62 47.07 -33.24 -1.48
N ASN A 63 46.35 -34.01 -2.29
CA ASN A 63 45.14 -34.78 -2.01
C ASN A 63 45.32 -35.82 -0.89
N SER A 64 44.22 -36.15 -0.19
CA SER A 64 43.67 -37.52 -0.14
C SER A 64 42.33 -37.58 0.61
N SER A 65 41.37 -38.26 -0.02
CA SER A 65 40.23 -39.04 0.50
C SER A 65 40.57 -39.86 1.77
N ASN A 66 39.64 -40.27 2.66
CA ASN A 66 38.38 -41.01 2.45
C ASN A 66 37.62 -41.20 3.79
N GLU A 67 36.32 -41.54 3.69
CA GLU A 67 35.49 -42.42 4.56
C GLU A 67 35.08 -42.04 6.01
N ASP A 68 33.79 -41.67 6.13
CA ASP A 68 32.69 -42.39 6.80
C ASP A 68 32.94 -43.15 8.13
N SER A 69 32.26 -42.72 9.21
CA SER A 69 31.64 -43.64 10.18
C SER A 69 30.70 -42.90 11.16
N THR A 70 29.42 -43.30 11.15
CA THR A 70 28.45 -43.16 12.25
C THR A 70 28.86 -43.96 13.49
N ILE A 71 28.51 -43.50 14.70
CA ILE A 71 27.86 -44.28 15.79
C ILE A 71 27.51 -43.38 17.01
N ASN A 72 26.36 -43.72 17.60
CA ASN A 72 25.73 -43.24 18.84
C ASN A 72 26.55 -43.48 20.14
N ASP A 73 26.36 -42.61 21.14
CA ASP A 73 25.77 -42.90 22.48
C ASP A 73 25.94 -41.65 23.39
N LYS A 74 24.87 -41.02 23.89
CA LYS A 74 24.10 -41.30 25.13
C LYS A 74 24.90 -41.22 26.45
N ILE A 75 24.49 -40.26 27.29
CA ILE A 75 24.23 -40.26 28.76
C ILE A 75 24.34 -38.77 29.24
N SER A 76 23.23 -38.09 29.59
CA SER A 76 22.57 -37.92 30.92
C SER A 76 23.45 -37.18 31.95
N ASN A 77 23.02 -36.28 32.85
CA ASN A 77 21.74 -35.71 33.30
C ASN A 77 22.12 -34.58 34.30
N ASP A 78 21.36 -33.48 34.37
CA ASP A 78 20.74 -32.90 35.58
C ASP A 78 20.16 -31.50 35.25
N THR A 79 18.84 -31.28 35.20
CA THR A 79 17.85 -31.09 36.29
C THR A 79 17.65 -29.62 36.67
N SER A 80 16.52 -29.03 36.26
CA SER A 80 15.51 -28.53 37.19
C SER A 80 14.21 -28.13 36.47
N SER A 81 13.13 -28.71 36.98
CA SER A 81 11.73 -28.59 36.59
C SER A 81 11.01 -27.51 37.40
N ASN A 82 9.94 -26.94 36.85
CA ASN A 82 8.76 -26.63 37.67
C ASN A 82 7.47 -26.83 36.86
N ALA A 83 6.56 -27.57 37.49
CA ALA A 83 5.41 -28.24 36.89
C ALA A 83 4.08 -27.50 37.13
N SER A 84 3.15 -27.75 36.21
CA SER A 84 1.72 -27.50 36.32
C SER A 84 1.06 -28.39 37.37
N ASN A 85 0.09 -27.85 38.11
CA ASN A 85 -0.84 -28.63 38.93
C ASN A 85 -2.27 -28.51 38.39
N THR A 86 -2.80 -29.64 37.93
CA THR A 86 -4.22 -29.97 37.90
C THR A 86 -4.43 -31.11 38.88
N TYR A 87 -5.38 -30.98 39.79
CA TYR A 87 -6.04 -32.16 40.36
C TYR A 87 -7.48 -31.89 40.73
N ASP A 88 -8.28 -32.88 40.35
CA ASP A 88 -9.70 -33.10 40.52
C ASP A 88 -10.00 -33.63 41.94
N GLY A 89 -11.23 -33.43 42.43
CA GLY A 89 -11.61 -33.77 43.80
C GLY A 89 -13.10 -33.74 44.07
N THR A 90 -13.77 -34.84 43.76
CA THR A 90 -15.13 -35.21 44.20
C THR A 90 -15.25 -35.35 45.72
N GLY A 91 -16.33 -34.82 46.32
CA GLY A 91 -16.70 -35.02 47.72
C GLY A 91 -18.17 -34.74 48.00
N LYS A 92 -18.81 -35.63 48.76
CA LYS A 92 -20.26 -35.85 48.98
C LYS A 92 -20.98 -34.84 49.87
N SER A 93 -22.31 -34.86 49.70
CA SER A 93 -23.44 -34.27 50.43
C SER A 93 -23.52 -34.45 51.95
N THR A 94 -24.13 -33.49 52.65
CA THR A 94 -25.18 -33.71 53.68
C THR A 94 -25.98 -32.44 53.99
N GLU A 95 -27.24 -32.67 54.37
CA GLU A 95 -28.38 -31.76 54.55
C GLU A 95 -28.30 -30.78 55.74
N GLY A 96 -29.08 -29.70 55.64
CA GLY A 96 -29.47 -28.84 56.76
C GLY A 96 -30.57 -27.85 56.34
N SER A 97 -31.82 -28.13 56.69
CA SER A 97 -32.99 -27.27 56.49
C SER A 97 -33.05 -26.09 57.46
N SER A 98 -33.50 -24.91 56.99
CA SER A 98 -34.58 -24.15 57.65
C SER A 98 -35.18 -23.05 56.75
N GLU A 99 -36.50 -23.19 56.57
CA GLU A 99 -37.60 -22.21 56.39
C GLU A 99 -37.39 -20.77 55.88
N GLY A 100 -38.23 -20.41 54.89
CA GLY A 100 -39.13 -19.25 54.96
C GLY A 100 -38.80 -18.02 54.11
N GLY A 101 -39.55 -17.78 53.03
CA GLY A 101 -39.51 -16.50 52.32
C GLY A 101 -40.33 -16.43 51.02
N THR A 102 -41.36 -15.60 51.06
CA THR A 102 -42.36 -15.21 50.05
C THR A 102 -41.93 -15.02 48.59
N THR A 103 -42.88 -15.32 47.70
CA THR A 103 -42.91 -15.12 46.24
C THR A 103 -42.70 -13.68 45.79
N GLU A 104 -41.72 -13.46 44.91
CA GLU A 104 -41.75 -12.40 43.88
C GLU A 104 -41.50 -13.03 42.51
N ASN A 105 -42.45 -12.86 41.59
CA ASN A 105 -42.34 -13.24 40.19
C ASN A 105 -41.31 -12.35 39.49
N ASN A 106 -40.04 -12.69 39.66
CA ASN A 106 -38.95 -12.10 38.92
C ASN A 106 -38.93 -12.75 37.53
N THR A 107 -39.61 -12.13 36.56
CA THR A 107 -39.41 -12.50 35.16
C THR A 107 -38.01 -12.05 34.77
N GLN A 108 -37.05 -12.95 34.99
CA GLN A 108 -35.67 -12.80 34.54
C GLN A 108 -35.72 -12.33 33.08
N PRO A 109 -35.11 -11.18 32.73
CA PRO A 109 -34.99 -10.79 31.34
C PRO A 109 -34.33 -11.95 30.61
N LYS A 110 -35.04 -12.55 29.65
CA LYS A 110 -34.49 -13.63 28.83
C LYS A 110 -33.23 -13.08 28.18
N ILE A 111 -32.09 -13.67 28.56
CA ILE A 111 -30.82 -13.42 27.90
C ILE A 111 -31.08 -13.59 26.40
N PRO A 112 -30.76 -12.59 25.56
CA PRO A 112 -30.92 -12.72 24.12
C PRO A 112 -30.24 -14.01 23.67
N THR A 113 -30.95 -14.87 22.96
CA THR A 113 -30.34 -16.05 22.35
C THR A 113 -29.30 -15.56 21.36
N PHE A 114 -28.02 -15.68 21.72
CA PHE A 114 -26.93 -15.42 20.80
C PHE A 114 -27.03 -16.42 19.64
N PRO A 115 -26.84 -15.97 18.38
CA PRO A 115 -26.80 -16.89 17.25
C PRO A 115 -25.75 -17.98 17.49
N ASP A 116 -26.08 -19.21 17.15
CA ASP A 116 -25.15 -20.33 17.28
C ASP A 116 -23.89 -20.09 16.43
N ALA A 117 -22.75 -20.68 16.81
CA ALA A 117 -21.51 -20.69 16.05
C ALA A 117 -21.73 -21.14 14.60
N ASP A 118 -22.71 -22.03 14.35
CA ASP A 118 -23.09 -22.48 13.02
C ASP A 118 -23.74 -21.38 12.17
N PHE A 119 -24.46 -20.44 12.76
CA PHE A 119 -24.98 -19.26 12.05
C PHE A 119 -23.81 -18.40 11.51
N PHE A 120 -22.82 -18.14 12.36
CA PHE A 120 -21.64 -17.34 11.98
C PHE A 120 -20.74 -18.07 10.97
N ARG A 121 -20.60 -19.40 11.08
CA ARG A 121 -19.89 -20.23 10.09
C ARG A 121 -20.58 -20.20 8.72
N ASN A 122 -21.91 -20.32 8.68
CA ASN A 122 -22.67 -20.28 7.44
C ASN A 122 -22.66 -18.90 6.79
N LEU A 123 -22.72 -17.83 7.59
CA LEU A 123 -22.56 -16.47 7.09
C LEU A 123 -21.17 -16.25 6.47
N SER A 124 -20.11 -16.78 7.12
CA SER A 124 -18.74 -16.74 6.61
C SER A 124 -18.65 -17.42 5.24
N LYS A 125 -19.16 -18.66 5.10
CA LYS A 125 -19.14 -19.39 3.83
C LYS A 125 -19.83 -18.66 2.68
N LYS A 126 -20.95 -17.99 2.93
CA LYS A 126 -21.70 -17.24 1.90
C LYS A 126 -20.88 -16.07 1.32
N ASN A 127 -19.99 -15.46 2.10
CA ASN A 127 -19.14 -14.37 1.64
C ASN A 127 -18.03 -14.84 0.68
N HIS A 128 -17.76 -16.15 0.61
CA HIS A 128 -16.79 -16.77 -0.29
C HIS A 128 -17.47 -17.56 -1.41
N GLN A 129 -18.60 -17.06 -1.91
CA GLN A 129 -19.31 -17.63 -3.05
C GLN A 129 -19.77 -16.50 -3.97
N TYR A 130 -19.71 -16.71 -5.27
CA TYR A 130 -20.27 -15.75 -6.21
C TYR A 130 -21.80 -15.69 -6.04
N SER A 131 -22.34 -14.48 -6.12
CA SER A 131 -23.79 -14.25 -6.09
C SER A 131 -24.47 -14.44 -7.45
N VAL A 132 -23.70 -14.63 -8.52
CA VAL A 132 -24.15 -14.75 -9.91
C VAL A 132 -23.33 -15.83 -10.62
N ASP A 133 -23.84 -16.29 -11.77
CA ASP A 133 -23.09 -17.20 -12.64
C ASP A 133 -21.91 -16.47 -13.29
N VAL A 134 -20.69 -16.89 -12.96
CA VAL A 134 -19.44 -16.32 -13.47
C VAL A 134 -18.95 -16.96 -14.76
N SER A 135 -19.59 -18.04 -15.23
CA SER A 135 -19.19 -18.74 -16.47
C SER A 135 -19.37 -17.89 -17.73
N LYS A 136 -20.17 -16.82 -17.65
CA LYS A 136 -20.38 -15.83 -18.72
C LYS A 136 -19.26 -14.81 -18.87
N PHE A 137 -18.34 -14.71 -17.90
CA PHE A 137 -17.25 -13.76 -17.90
C PHE A 137 -15.96 -14.42 -18.39
N ASP A 138 -15.16 -13.68 -19.16
CA ASP A 138 -13.87 -14.15 -19.64
C ASP A 138 -12.84 -14.09 -18.52
N LYS A 139 -12.40 -15.25 -18.03
CA LYS A 139 -11.31 -15.36 -17.06
C LYS A 139 -9.95 -15.19 -17.75
N THR A 140 -9.01 -14.60 -17.03
CA THR A 140 -7.62 -14.47 -17.50
C THR A 140 -6.72 -15.42 -16.72
N GLU A 141 -5.78 -16.06 -17.41
CA GLU A 141 -4.84 -16.98 -16.76
C GLU A 141 -3.96 -16.24 -15.73
N ALA A 142 -3.73 -16.89 -14.59
CA ALA A 142 -2.98 -16.30 -13.48
C ALA A 142 -1.57 -15.84 -13.89
N SER A 143 -0.88 -16.65 -14.70
CA SER A 143 0.46 -16.33 -15.20
C SER A 143 0.47 -15.08 -16.08
N ASP A 144 -0.57 -14.87 -16.88
CA ASP A 144 -0.69 -13.70 -17.74
C ASP A 144 -0.95 -12.43 -16.93
N ILE A 145 -1.79 -12.52 -15.90
CA ILE A 145 -2.01 -11.42 -14.95
C ILE A 145 -0.70 -11.07 -14.22
N TYR A 146 0.00 -12.04 -13.63
CA TYR A 146 1.26 -11.76 -12.93
C TYR A 146 2.34 -11.22 -13.85
N LYS A 147 2.43 -11.72 -15.09
CA LYS A 147 3.35 -11.17 -16.08
C LYS A 147 3.01 -9.71 -16.39
N GLU A 148 1.74 -9.39 -16.61
CA GLU A 148 1.30 -8.02 -16.87
C GLU A 148 1.60 -7.09 -15.70
N ILE A 149 1.30 -7.52 -14.47
CA ILE A 149 1.67 -6.80 -13.24
C ILE A 149 3.18 -6.57 -13.20
N TYR A 150 3.99 -7.62 -13.37
CA TYR A 150 5.44 -7.51 -13.36
C TYR A 150 5.98 -6.54 -14.41
N ASP A 151 5.52 -6.65 -15.66
CA ASP A 151 5.99 -5.83 -16.77
C ASP A 151 5.76 -4.34 -16.50
N ARG A 152 4.60 -3.97 -15.94
CA ARG A 152 4.22 -2.57 -15.69
C ARG A 152 4.56 -2.02 -14.30
N THR A 153 5.05 -2.86 -13.39
CA THR A 153 5.36 -2.48 -11.99
C THR A 153 6.85 -2.26 -11.79
N PHE A 154 7.17 -1.29 -10.94
CA PHE A 154 8.51 -0.82 -10.62
C PHE A 154 8.63 -0.53 -9.12
N SER A 155 9.84 -0.64 -8.58
CA SER A 155 10.18 0.00 -7.32
C SER A 155 10.49 1.48 -7.57
N VAL A 156 10.23 2.36 -6.59
CA VAL A 156 10.43 3.80 -6.76
C VAL A 156 10.97 4.47 -5.49
N LYS A 157 11.84 5.46 -5.66
CA LYS A 157 12.31 6.41 -4.65
C LYS A 157 12.30 7.82 -5.21
N PHE A 158 12.07 8.81 -4.35
CA PHE A 158 12.08 10.22 -4.69
C PHE A 158 13.21 10.93 -3.97
N GLY A 159 13.89 11.83 -4.67
CA GLY A 159 14.98 12.62 -4.13
C GLY A 159 14.50 14.05 -3.90
N VAL A 160 14.66 14.52 -2.67
CA VAL A 160 14.10 15.78 -2.19
C VAL A 160 15.20 16.69 -1.70
N ASN A 161 15.15 17.95 -2.12
CA ASN A 161 15.95 19.00 -1.51
C ASN A 161 15.18 19.57 -0.30
N LEU A 162 15.79 19.54 0.87
CA LEU A 162 15.17 20.05 2.11
C LEU A 162 15.25 21.57 2.23
N GLU A 163 16.22 22.20 1.56
CA GLU A 163 16.38 23.65 1.47
C GLU A 163 16.67 24.08 0.04
N LYS A 164 16.08 25.22 -0.35
CA LYS A 164 16.35 25.87 -1.63
C LYS A 164 17.79 26.41 -1.56
N ASN A 165 18.76 25.70 -2.18
CA ASN A 165 20.19 26.06 -2.37
C ASN A 165 21.26 25.38 -1.48
N ASN A 166 20.98 24.26 -0.80
CA ASN A 166 22.01 23.48 -0.07
C ASN A 166 22.09 22.01 -0.55
N ASP A 167 23.24 21.34 -0.30
CA ASP A 167 23.49 19.89 -0.52
C ASP A 167 22.64 18.96 0.39
N SER A 168 21.51 19.46 0.93
CA SER A 168 20.57 18.74 1.79
C SER A 168 19.63 17.88 0.95
N PHE A 169 20.20 16.83 0.36
CA PHE A 169 19.47 15.79 -0.34
C PHE A 169 18.96 14.71 0.62
N LEU A 170 17.70 14.33 0.45
CA LEU A 170 17.08 13.19 1.11
C LEU A 170 16.44 12.26 0.08
N ALA A 171 16.84 10.98 0.07
CA ALA A 171 16.09 9.94 -0.62
C ALA A 171 14.91 9.47 0.24
N SER A 172 13.75 9.31 -0.37
CA SER A 172 12.63 8.61 0.27
C SER A 172 12.93 7.12 0.41
N SER A 173 12.23 6.46 1.34
CA SER A 173 12.16 5.00 1.35
C SER A 173 11.60 4.47 0.03
N ALA A 174 11.96 3.23 -0.30
CA ALA A 174 11.43 2.53 -1.46
C ALA A 174 9.93 2.25 -1.30
N GLY A 175 9.18 2.48 -2.37
CA GLY A 175 7.82 1.98 -2.54
C GLY A 175 7.66 1.21 -3.85
N THR A 176 6.40 0.91 -4.19
CA THR A 176 6.04 0.31 -5.48
C THR A 176 5.16 1.26 -6.29
N THR A 177 5.34 1.29 -7.60
CA THR A 177 4.52 2.06 -8.53
C THR A 177 4.29 1.26 -9.81
N TRP A 178 3.29 1.64 -10.60
CA TRP A 178 2.98 0.97 -11.86
C TRP A 178 2.53 1.96 -12.91
N LEU A 179 2.85 1.69 -14.17
CA LEU A 179 2.43 2.53 -15.30
C LEU A 179 0.90 2.46 -15.41
N LEU A 180 0.21 3.56 -15.14
CA LEU A 180 -1.25 3.71 -15.25
C LEU A 180 -1.67 4.06 -16.68
N ASP A 181 -0.95 5.01 -17.28
CA ASP A 181 -1.30 5.66 -18.54
C ASP A 181 -0.02 6.18 -19.22
N TYR A 182 -0.09 6.54 -20.50
CA TYR A 182 1.01 7.21 -21.18
C TYR A 182 0.52 8.13 -22.30
N HIS A 183 1.36 9.10 -22.65
CA HIS A 183 1.28 9.85 -23.89
C HIS A 183 2.53 9.58 -24.74
N LYS A 184 2.30 9.21 -26.00
CA LYS A 184 3.37 9.01 -26.99
C LYS A 184 3.66 10.33 -27.70
N GLU A 185 4.79 10.95 -27.38
CA GLU A 185 5.22 12.18 -28.07
C GLU A 185 5.75 11.85 -29.47
N ASP A 186 6.63 10.84 -29.54
CA ASP A 186 7.16 10.24 -30.77
C ASP A 186 7.51 8.74 -30.54
N GLU A 187 8.21 8.10 -31.48
CA GLU A 187 8.59 6.68 -31.39
C GLU A 187 9.54 6.33 -30.23
N ASN A 188 10.28 7.31 -29.70
CA ASN A 188 11.28 7.11 -28.64
C ASN A 188 11.00 7.92 -27.38
N LYS A 189 10.13 8.93 -27.45
CA LYS A 189 9.79 9.82 -26.34
C LYS A 189 8.38 9.63 -25.86
N TYR A 190 8.28 9.41 -24.55
CA TYR A 190 7.02 9.14 -23.88
C TYR A 190 6.94 9.93 -22.59
N LYS A 191 5.76 10.45 -22.32
CA LYS A 191 5.35 10.89 -20.99
C LYS A 191 4.59 9.74 -20.35
N LEU A 192 5.11 9.24 -19.24
CA LEU A 192 4.61 8.06 -18.54
C LEU A 192 3.95 8.47 -17.22
N PHE A 193 2.71 8.05 -17.01
CA PHE A 193 1.95 8.35 -15.80
C PHE A 193 1.91 7.11 -14.90
N PHE A 194 2.49 7.24 -13.72
CA PHE A 194 2.67 6.18 -12.76
C PHE A 194 1.72 6.35 -11.58
N ALA A 195 0.98 5.29 -11.26
CA ALA A 195 0.11 5.23 -10.10
C ALA A 195 0.79 4.53 -8.91
N THR A 196 0.44 4.95 -7.70
CA THR A 196 0.91 4.39 -6.44
C THR A 196 0.01 4.85 -5.28
N ASN A 197 0.38 4.58 -4.03
CA ASN A 197 -0.28 5.12 -2.87
C ASN A 197 0.18 6.57 -2.57
N LEU A 198 -0.68 7.30 -1.88
CA LEU A 198 -0.38 8.66 -1.44
C LEU A 198 0.79 8.67 -0.44
N HIS A 199 0.86 7.69 0.46
CA HIS A 199 1.96 7.60 1.43
C HIS A 199 3.33 7.29 0.79
N VAL A 200 3.36 6.61 -0.37
CA VAL A 200 4.61 6.35 -1.11
C VAL A 200 5.16 7.65 -1.70
N ILE A 201 4.27 8.55 -2.14
CA ILE A 201 4.65 9.85 -2.70
C ILE A 201 4.66 10.97 -1.65
N GLY A 202 4.65 10.68 -0.35
CA GLY A 202 4.52 11.71 0.70
C GLY A 202 5.61 12.79 0.68
N MET A 203 6.72 12.50 -0.01
CA MET A 203 7.87 13.38 -0.25
C MET A 203 7.91 14.00 -1.67
N LEU A 204 6.99 13.65 -2.57
CA LEU A 204 6.85 14.19 -3.93
C LEU A 204 6.12 15.54 -3.93
N SER A 205 6.68 16.53 -3.22
CA SER A 205 6.07 17.85 -3.08
C SER A 205 6.69 18.92 -3.98
N ASN A 206 5.93 20.01 -4.19
CA ASN A 206 6.36 21.23 -4.90
C ASN A 206 6.97 20.98 -6.29
N THR A 207 6.42 20.00 -7.02
CA THR A 207 6.87 19.63 -8.37
C THR A 207 6.14 20.37 -9.50
N LEU A 208 5.14 21.18 -9.15
CA LEU A 208 4.29 21.94 -10.06
C LEU A 208 4.59 23.43 -9.94
N ASP A 209 4.23 24.20 -10.97
CA ASP A 209 4.19 25.66 -10.89
C ASP A 209 3.30 26.11 -9.72
N ASN A 210 3.75 27.12 -8.97
CA ASN A 210 3.09 27.56 -7.72
C ASN A 210 1.59 27.82 -7.89
N SER A 211 1.16 28.48 -8.97
CA SER A 211 -0.26 28.80 -9.20
C SER A 211 -1.12 27.55 -9.39
N ILE A 212 -0.59 26.53 -10.05
CA ILE A 212 -1.26 25.24 -10.24
C ILE A 212 -1.26 24.47 -8.92
N ALA A 213 -0.12 24.42 -8.22
CA ALA A 213 0.02 23.77 -6.93
C ALA A 213 -0.95 24.36 -5.89
N GLU A 214 -1.11 25.68 -5.84
CA GLU A 214 -2.08 26.37 -4.97
C GLU A 214 -3.52 25.98 -5.33
N THR A 215 -3.87 26.00 -6.62
CA THR A 215 -5.21 25.64 -7.11
C THR A 215 -5.58 24.18 -6.77
N LEU A 216 -4.60 23.29 -6.76
CA LEU A 216 -4.80 21.87 -6.43
C LEU A 216 -4.56 21.55 -4.95
N ASN A 217 -4.18 22.53 -4.12
CA ASN A 217 -3.76 22.34 -2.73
C ASN A 217 -2.57 21.37 -2.56
N TYR A 218 -1.63 21.37 -3.51
CA TYR A 218 -0.43 20.51 -3.52
C TYR A 218 0.84 21.20 -2.99
N VAL A 219 0.71 22.44 -2.52
CA VAL A 219 1.83 23.17 -1.90
C VAL A 219 2.25 22.50 -0.58
N ASP A 220 3.55 22.26 -0.45
CA ASP A 220 4.22 21.85 0.78
C ASP A 220 4.97 23.05 1.38
N GLU A 221 4.40 23.59 2.46
CA GLU A 221 4.88 24.79 3.12
C GLU A 221 6.22 24.63 3.84
N ARG A 222 6.74 23.39 3.95
CA ARG A 222 8.07 23.17 4.49
C ARG A 222 9.14 23.77 3.57
N GLY A 223 8.84 23.83 2.27
CA GLY A 223 9.75 24.24 1.20
C GLY A 223 10.50 23.07 0.57
N PHE A 224 10.13 21.83 0.90
CA PHE A 224 10.72 20.63 0.32
C PHE A 224 10.36 20.53 -1.16
N GLU A 225 11.32 20.17 -2.01
CA GLU A 225 11.13 20.06 -3.45
C GLU A 225 11.67 18.72 -3.94
N ALA A 226 10.77 17.87 -4.45
CA ALA A 226 11.18 16.65 -5.11
C ALA A 226 11.69 16.96 -6.51
N ASN A 227 12.97 16.68 -6.76
CA ASN A 227 13.64 17.06 -8.00
C ASN A 227 14.30 15.88 -8.73
N SER A 228 14.15 14.67 -8.21
CA SER A 228 14.79 13.49 -8.76
C SER A 228 14.05 12.22 -8.37
N ILE A 229 14.31 11.16 -9.13
CA ILE A 229 13.65 9.87 -9.01
C ILE A 229 14.65 8.75 -9.27
N SER A 230 14.47 7.63 -8.57
CA SER A 230 15.11 6.36 -8.89
C SER A 230 14.03 5.30 -9.09
N ILE A 231 14.12 4.54 -10.18
CA ILE A 231 13.15 3.52 -10.57
C ILE A 231 13.86 2.17 -10.68
N GLY A 232 13.31 1.16 -10.02
CA GLY A 232 13.91 -0.16 -9.91
C GLY A 232 13.08 -1.27 -10.55
N LYS A 233 13.77 -2.27 -11.10
CA LYS A 233 13.19 -3.54 -11.57
C LYS A 233 14.13 -4.69 -11.21
N SER A 234 13.61 -5.92 -11.10
CA SER A 234 14.42 -7.10 -10.77
C SER A 234 15.66 -7.21 -11.67
N ASN A 235 16.78 -7.69 -11.10
CA ASN A 235 18.08 -7.76 -11.77
C ASN A 235 18.03 -8.53 -13.09
N VAL A 236 17.25 -9.60 -13.13
CA VAL A 236 16.95 -10.35 -14.35
C VAL A 236 15.44 -10.33 -14.65
N PRO A 237 15.04 -10.42 -15.92
CA PRO A 237 13.62 -10.56 -16.27
C PRO A 237 13.01 -11.81 -15.64
N ILE A 238 11.97 -11.64 -14.83
CA ILE A 238 11.24 -12.75 -14.22
C ILE A 238 10.36 -13.42 -15.28
N LYS A 239 10.52 -14.74 -15.41
CA LYS A 239 9.78 -15.56 -16.39
C LYS A 239 8.86 -16.58 -15.73
N ASP A 240 9.18 -16.98 -14.50
CA ASP A 240 8.41 -17.94 -13.74
C ASP A 240 7.49 -17.23 -12.74
N PHE A 241 6.19 -17.33 -13.01
CA PHE A 241 5.12 -16.81 -12.17
C PHE A 241 4.34 -17.93 -11.47
N SER A 242 4.90 -19.15 -11.40
CA SER A 242 4.27 -20.27 -10.70
C SER A 242 4.01 -19.92 -9.23
N PRO A 243 3.02 -20.58 -8.59
CA PRO A 243 2.90 -20.52 -7.15
C PRO A 243 4.20 -20.90 -6.45
N LYS A 244 4.48 -20.24 -5.32
CA LYS A 244 5.60 -20.54 -4.42
C LYS A 244 5.05 -20.86 -3.03
N ASN A 245 5.77 -21.61 -2.20
CA ASN A 245 5.32 -21.85 -0.83
C ASN A 245 5.25 -20.54 -0.04
N ASN A 246 4.42 -20.51 1.00
CA ASN A 246 4.42 -19.40 1.95
C ASN A 246 5.84 -19.22 2.55
N ASN A 247 6.22 -17.97 2.83
CA ASN A 247 7.56 -17.59 3.29
C ASN A 247 8.69 -17.82 2.27
N PHE A 248 8.38 -17.90 0.97
CA PHE A 248 9.43 -17.95 -0.05
C PHE A 248 10.34 -16.69 0.01
N PRO A 249 11.66 -16.86 0.16
CA PRO A 249 12.57 -15.75 0.43
C PRO A 249 13.01 -15.06 -0.87
N TYR A 250 12.08 -14.41 -1.58
CA TYR A 250 12.38 -13.73 -2.86
C TYR A 250 13.66 -12.87 -2.80
N GLY A 251 13.81 -12.02 -1.77
CA GLY A 251 14.98 -11.16 -1.61
C GLY A 251 16.30 -11.87 -1.29
N GLY A 252 16.27 -13.16 -0.92
CA GLY A 252 17.46 -13.99 -0.77
C GLY A 252 18.09 -14.40 -2.11
N TYR A 253 17.36 -14.25 -3.22
CA TYR A 253 17.81 -14.60 -4.56
C TYR A 253 18.14 -13.34 -5.37
N GLU A 254 19.36 -13.27 -5.91
CA GLU A 254 19.86 -12.08 -6.62
C GLU A 254 18.98 -11.68 -7.82
N ASP A 255 18.42 -12.66 -8.52
CA ASP A 255 17.53 -12.48 -9.66
C ASP A 255 16.32 -11.58 -9.37
N TYR A 256 15.78 -11.66 -8.14
CA TYR A 256 14.59 -10.95 -7.73
C TYR A 256 14.88 -9.56 -7.18
N LYS A 257 16.11 -9.32 -6.70
CA LYS A 257 16.45 -8.03 -6.11
C LYS A 257 16.50 -6.93 -7.18
N ALA A 258 16.02 -5.73 -6.85
CA ALA A 258 15.86 -4.63 -7.80
C ALA A 258 17.21 -3.98 -8.15
N THR A 259 17.49 -3.80 -9.44
CA THR A 259 18.50 -2.85 -9.92
C THR A 259 17.80 -1.55 -10.27
N TRP A 260 18.52 -0.43 -10.17
CA TRP A 260 17.91 0.89 -10.19
C TRP A 260 18.50 1.78 -11.30
N LEU A 261 17.64 2.61 -11.88
CA LEU A 261 18.00 3.66 -12.83
C LEU A 261 17.51 5.00 -12.28
N THR A 262 18.39 6.00 -12.24
CA THR A 262 18.08 7.31 -11.64
C THR A 262 18.44 8.48 -12.54
N ASN A 263 17.76 9.61 -12.36
CA ASN A 263 18.14 10.88 -12.95
C ASN A 263 19.03 11.76 -12.03
N ASN A 264 19.53 11.27 -10.89
CA ASN A 264 20.42 12.05 -10.01
C ASN A 264 21.50 11.15 -9.36
N GLU A 265 22.74 11.62 -9.34
CA GLU A 265 23.89 10.88 -8.82
C GLU A 265 23.84 10.62 -7.30
N TYR A 266 23.09 11.40 -6.53
CA TYR A 266 22.98 11.17 -5.08
C TYR A 266 22.39 9.80 -4.75
N PHE A 267 21.57 9.22 -5.63
CA PHE A 267 21.07 7.86 -5.44
C PHE A 267 22.14 6.78 -5.62
N THR A 268 23.30 7.08 -6.22
CA THR A 268 24.44 6.14 -6.30
C THR A 268 25.37 6.25 -5.08
N ASN A 269 25.05 7.10 -4.12
CA ASN A 269 25.79 7.25 -2.86
C ASN A 269 24.96 6.71 -1.68
N ARG A 270 25.47 5.68 -0.99
CA ARG A 270 24.82 5.04 0.15
C ARG A 270 24.53 6.00 1.31
N GLU A 271 25.39 7.00 1.53
CA GLU A 271 25.21 7.99 2.60
C GLU A 271 24.09 9.00 2.30
N LYS A 272 23.72 9.14 1.02
CA LYS A 272 22.67 10.05 0.56
C LYS A 272 21.35 9.33 0.23
N SER A 273 21.42 8.02 -0.02
CA SER A 273 20.27 7.15 -0.28
C SER A 273 20.21 6.02 0.74
N ASP A 274 20.63 4.81 0.35
CA ASP A 274 20.56 3.57 1.14
C ASP A 274 21.41 2.46 0.50
N GLU A 275 21.26 1.21 0.95
CA GLU A 275 22.02 0.04 0.46
C GLU A 275 21.88 -0.20 -1.06
N ASP A 276 20.73 0.15 -1.65
CA ASP A 276 20.49 0.01 -3.09
C ASP A 276 21.36 0.95 -3.93
N ALA A 277 22.04 1.92 -3.33
CA ALA A 277 22.98 2.80 -4.03
C ALA A 277 24.05 2.01 -4.80
N SER A 278 24.49 0.88 -4.24
CA SER A 278 25.44 -0.05 -4.87
C SER A 278 24.91 -0.71 -6.15
N ARG A 279 23.59 -0.67 -6.37
CA ARG A 279 22.87 -1.29 -7.50
C ARG A 279 22.11 -0.25 -8.32
N THR A 280 22.49 1.03 -8.17
CA THR A 280 21.89 2.17 -8.85
C THR A 280 22.81 2.71 -9.93
N THR A 281 22.26 2.91 -11.12
CA THR A 281 22.93 3.52 -12.26
C THR A 281 22.33 4.87 -12.57
N LYS A 282 23.16 5.91 -12.66
CA LYS A 282 22.74 7.22 -13.16
C LYS A 282 22.53 7.16 -14.67
N ALA A 283 21.32 7.50 -15.10
CA ALA A 283 20.95 7.60 -16.50
C ALA A 283 21.67 8.78 -17.17
N THR A 284 21.89 8.66 -18.47
CA THR A 284 22.32 9.77 -19.33
C THR A 284 21.41 10.97 -19.16
N GLU A 285 21.95 12.18 -19.23
CA GLU A 285 21.20 13.40 -19.00
C GLU A 285 19.99 13.55 -19.96
N GLY A 286 18.82 13.81 -19.40
CA GLY A 286 17.55 13.87 -20.13
C GLY A 286 17.01 12.53 -20.62
N ALA A 287 17.56 11.38 -20.19
CA ALA A 287 16.95 10.08 -20.42
C ALA A 287 15.68 9.89 -19.56
N ILE A 288 15.70 10.35 -18.31
CA ILE A 288 14.56 10.36 -17.39
C ILE A 288 14.42 11.77 -16.81
N SER A 289 13.22 12.36 -16.87
CA SER A 289 12.96 13.68 -16.28
C SER A 289 12.86 13.64 -14.76
N LYS A 290 12.78 14.82 -14.15
CA LYS A 290 12.30 14.95 -12.77
C LYS A 290 10.84 14.48 -12.67
N PRO A 291 10.42 13.89 -11.54
CA PRO A 291 9.04 13.48 -11.36
C PRO A 291 8.14 14.71 -11.17
N LYS A 292 6.90 14.63 -11.67
CA LYS A 292 5.90 15.68 -11.47
C LYS A 292 4.58 15.09 -10.97
N LEU A 293 4.04 15.65 -9.90
CA LEU A 293 2.77 15.23 -9.31
C LEU A 293 1.61 15.61 -10.24
N ILE A 294 0.74 14.66 -10.56
CA ILE A 294 -0.46 14.88 -11.38
C ILE A 294 -1.72 14.81 -10.53
N PHE A 295 -1.82 13.81 -9.66
CA PHE A 295 -2.97 13.62 -8.79
C PHE A 295 -2.55 13.10 -7.43
N ALA A 296 -3.12 13.65 -6.37
CA ALA A 296 -3.05 13.15 -5.02
C ALA A 296 -4.48 13.01 -4.48
N GLY A 297 -4.80 11.86 -3.91
CA GLY A 297 -6.11 11.51 -3.41
C GLY A 297 -6.50 12.23 -2.11
N TYR A 298 -6.30 13.53 -2.01
CA TYR A 298 -6.85 14.34 -0.92
C TYR A 298 -7.41 15.65 -1.48
N ASP A 299 -8.31 16.28 -0.73
CA ASP A 299 -8.97 17.53 -1.13
C ASP A 299 -9.63 17.46 -2.52
N PHE A 300 -10.11 16.28 -2.90
CA PHE A 300 -10.77 16.01 -4.18
C PHE A 300 -12.29 15.97 -4.08
N ILE A 301 -12.84 16.22 -2.89
CA ILE A 301 -14.27 16.26 -2.57
C ILE A 301 -14.64 17.68 -2.14
N LYS A 302 -15.80 18.18 -2.57
CA LYS A 302 -16.30 19.50 -2.15
C LYS A 302 -16.42 19.57 -0.63
N HIS A 303 -15.93 20.68 -0.07
CA HIS A 303 -15.90 20.93 1.37
C HIS A 303 -17.28 20.82 2.03
N GLU A 304 -18.34 21.24 1.35
CA GLU A 304 -19.72 21.17 1.88
C GLU A 304 -20.15 19.75 2.35
N TYR A 305 -19.55 18.68 1.80
CA TYR A 305 -19.85 17.31 2.22
C TYR A 305 -19.01 16.81 3.39
N ILE A 306 -17.93 17.51 3.72
CA ILE A 306 -16.95 17.11 4.75
C ILE A 306 -16.75 18.16 5.86
N ASP A 307 -17.31 19.36 5.75
CA ASP A 307 -17.18 20.45 6.72
C ASP A 307 -17.66 20.09 8.11
N LYS A 308 -18.72 19.29 8.20
CA LYS A 308 -19.27 18.80 9.48
C LYS A 308 -18.28 17.97 10.32
N TYR A 309 -17.18 17.49 9.73
CA TYR A 309 -16.15 16.73 10.42
C TYR A 309 -14.96 17.58 10.90
N GLN A 310 -14.88 18.86 10.52
CA GLN A 310 -13.70 19.68 10.80
C GLN A 310 -13.44 19.88 12.29
N GLU A 311 -14.48 20.10 13.09
CA GLU A 311 -14.35 20.23 14.55
C GLU A 311 -13.79 18.95 15.18
N ASP A 312 -14.31 17.79 14.79
CA ASP A 312 -13.85 16.49 15.28
C ASP A 312 -12.42 16.17 14.81
N ALA A 313 -12.08 16.53 13.58
CA ALA A 313 -10.73 16.39 13.02
C ALA A 313 -9.71 17.25 13.77
N LYS A 314 -10.03 18.50 14.07
CA LYS A 314 -9.16 19.39 14.86
C LYS A 314 -9.01 18.91 16.30
N ARG A 315 -10.09 18.44 16.93
CA ARG A 315 -10.05 17.84 18.28
C ARG A 315 -9.10 16.64 18.31
N LYS A 316 -9.25 15.69 17.38
CA LYS A 316 -8.36 14.51 17.29
C LYS A 316 -6.92 14.87 16.94
N THR A 317 -6.71 15.91 16.15
CA THR A 317 -5.39 16.47 15.85
C THR A 317 -4.73 17.01 17.12
N GLN A 318 -5.48 17.74 17.95
CA GLN A 318 -5.01 18.21 19.25
C GLN A 318 -4.70 17.04 20.19
N GLU A 319 -5.59 16.04 20.30
CA GLU A 319 -5.35 14.86 21.14
C GLU A 319 -4.10 14.09 20.72
N LYS A 320 -3.87 13.95 19.42
CA LYS A 320 -2.65 13.35 18.88
C LYS A 320 -1.42 14.19 19.24
N LEU A 321 -1.49 15.52 19.08
CA LEU A 321 -0.40 16.43 19.44
C LEU A 321 -0.08 16.35 20.94
N ASP A 322 -1.10 16.34 21.81
CA ASP A 322 -0.96 16.22 23.26
C ASP A 322 -0.33 14.88 23.65
N SER A 323 -0.69 13.78 22.97
CA SER A 323 -0.07 12.47 23.19
C SER A 323 1.42 12.44 22.85
N LEU A 324 1.87 13.36 22.00
CA LEU A 324 3.27 13.52 21.60
C LEU A 324 4.01 14.59 22.46
N ALA A 325 3.33 15.35 23.31
CA ALA A 325 3.95 16.44 24.07
C ALA A 325 5.06 15.97 25.05
N ASN A 326 5.05 14.70 25.45
CA ASN A 326 6.07 14.11 26.32
C ASN A 326 7.29 13.57 25.56
N THR A 327 7.31 13.71 24.24
CA THR A 327 8.45 13.29 23.42
C THR A 327 9.30 14.52 23.09
N SER A 328 10.63 14.39 23.20
CA SER A 328 11.59 15.47 22.96
C SER A 328 11.71 15.79 21.46
N TYR A 329 10.66 16.37 20.88
CA TYR A 329 10.66 16.86 19.50
C TYR A 329 11.02 18.33 19.45
N ASP A 330 11.87 18.67 18.49
CA ASP A 330 12.11 20.04 18.07
C ASP A 330 10.86 20.55 17.31
N PRO A 331 10.13 21.54 17.83
CA PRO A 331 8.95 22.08 17.15
C PRO A 331 9.30 22.80 15.84
N ASP A 332 10.56 23.11 15.58
CA ASP A 332 11.05 23.71 14.34
C ASP A 332 11.50 22.67 13.30
N ASP A 333 11.54 21.37 13.67
CA ASP A 333 11.78 20.28 12.73
C ASP A 333 10.57 20.09 11.81
N LYS A 334 10.64 20.75 10.64
CA LYS A 334 9.65 20.68 9.56
C LYS A 334 9.41 19.26 9.06
N SER A 335 10.34 18.32 9.24
CA SER A 335 10.15 16.93 8.83
C SER A 335 9.27 16.12 9.80
N SER A 336 9.00 16.65 11.00
CA SER A 336 8.28 15.95 12.06
C SER A 336 6.75 15.97 11.92
N GLU A 337 6.11 14.92 12.41
CA GLU A 337 4.65 14.87 12.60
C GLU A 337 4.15 16.00 13.52
N VAL A 338 4.92 16.33 14.56
CA VAL A 338 4.58 17.40 15.52
C VAL A 338 4.48 18.75 14.81
N TRP A 339 5.40 19.06 13.90
CA TRP A 339 5.34 20.28 13.11
C TRP A 339 4.06 20.34 12.26
N ALA A 340 3.71 19.25 11.56
CA ALA A 340 2.52 19.22 10.71
C ALA A 340 1.22 19.44 11.51
N LEU A 341 1.07 18.77 12.66
CA LEU A 341 -0.08 18.91 13.56
C LEU A 341 -0.17 20.35 14.11
N ASN A 342 0.94 20.86 14.64
CA ASN A 342 1.02 22.19 15.23
C ASN A 342 0.76 23.30 14.19
N ASN A 343 1.36 23.18 13.00
CA ASN A 343 1.15 24.09 11.88
C ASN A 343 -0.32 24.12 11.42
N THR A 344 -0.99 22.96 11.44
CA THR A 344 -2.41 22.85 11.10
C THR A 344 -3.28 23.58 12.12
N LEU A 345 -3.06 23.35 13.42
CA LEU A 345 -3.86 23.93 14.50
C LEU A 345 -3.61 25.43 14.65
N LYS A 346 -2.35 25.88 14.67
CA LYS A 346 -1.98 27.30 14.82
C LYS A 346 -2.53 28.18 13.70
N ASN A 347 -2.52 27.67 12.47
CA ASN A 347 -2.99 28.41 11.30
C ASN A 347 -4.45 28.09 10.94
N ASN A 348 -5.18 27.38 11.82
CA ASN A 348 -6.58 27.01 11.63
C ASN A 348 -6.87 26.39 10.25
N LYS A 349 -5.99 25.51 9.80
CA LYS A 349 -6.08 24.93 8.46
C LYS A 349 -7.23 23.95 8.34
N TYR A 350 -7.73 23.83 7.11
CA TYR A 350 -8.67 22.80 6.74
C TYR A 350 -8.00 21.42 6.75
N ILE A 351 -8.67 20.41 7.31
CA ILE A 351 -8.18 19.03 7.38
C ILE A 351 -9.02 18.18 6.42
N PRO A 352 -8.61 17.99 5.16
CA PRO A 352 -9.35 17.14 4.24
C PRO A 352 -9.12 15.66 4.57
N PHE A 353 -10.08 14.81 4.19
CA PHE A 353 -9.85 13.37 4.16
C PHE A 353 -9.00 12.98 2.95
N TYR A 354 -8.26 11.89 3.07
CA TYR A 354 -7.51 11.32 1.96
C TYR A 354 -7.99 9.91 1.60
N THR A 355 -7.82 9.54 0.34
CA THR A 355 -7.87 8.17 -0.18
C THR A 355 -6.45 7.86 -0.64
N ASP A 356 -5.90 6.72 -0.20
CA ASP A 356 -4.47 6.41 -0.36
C ASP A 356 -4.08 6.02 -1.81
N PHE A 357 -4.10 6.99 -2.71
CA PHE A 357 -3.83 6.84 -4.13
C PHE A 357 -3.26 8.14 -4.69
N ALA A 358 -2.32 8.02 -5.61
CA ALA A 358 -1.73 9.15 -6.31
C ALA A 358 -1.22 8.76 -7.70
N VAL A 359 -1.03 9.77 -8.54
CA VAL A 359 -0.44 9.66 -9.88
C VAL A 359 0.62 10.73 -10.07
N PHE A 360 1.79 10.33 -10.57
CA PHE A 360 2.86 11.23 -10.98
C PHE A 360 3.32 10.90 -12.40
N GLU A 361 4.00 11.82 -13.06
CA GLU A 361 4.59 11.61 -14.38
C GLU A 361 6.12 11.65 -14.35
N ILE A 362 6.70 11.00 -15.35
CA ILE A 362 8.08 11.23 -15.81
C ILE A 362 8.09 11.20 -17.34
N ASP A 363 9.03 11.91 -17.94
CA ASP A 363 9.35 11.80 -19.36
C ASP A 363 10.55 10.86 -19.54
N VAL A 364 10.47 9.99 -20.55
CA VAL A 364 11.53 9.05 -20.92
C VAL A 364 11.93 9.23 -22.38
N ASP A 365 13.24 9.15 -22.65
CA ASP A 365 13.82 9.17 -24.00
C ASP A 365 14.66 7.90 -24.22
N PHE A 366 14.14 6.97 -25.01
CA PHE A 366 14.79 5.68 -25.27
C PHE A 366 16.11 5.82 -26.03
N THR A 367 16.34 6.94 -26.74
CA THR A 367 17.59 7.16 -27.48
C THR A 367 18.77 7.46 -26.54
N LYS A 368 18.47 7.81 -25.29
CA LYS A 368 19.46 8.17 -24.26
C LYS A 368 19.63 7.08 -23.19
N MET A 369 18.97 5.95 -23.36
CA MET A 369 19.04 4.80 -22.44
C MET A 369 19.76 3.63 -23.10
N THR A 370 20.42 2.81 -22.28
CA THR A 370 20.86 1.48 -22.73
C THR A 370 19.64 0.58 -23.00
N SER A 371 19.84 -0.43 -23.85
CA SER A 371 18.75 -1.29 -24.34
C SER A 371 18.00 -2.04 -23.24
N ASN A 372 18.68 -2.46 -22.18
CA ASN A 372 18.07 -3.13 -21.02
C ASN A 372 17.06 -2.21 -20.30
N TYR A 373 17.41 -0.96 -20.04
CA TYR A 373 16.51 -0.02 -19.36
C TYR A 373 15.38 0.47 -20.26
N ALA A 374 15.65 0.71 -21.54
CA ALA A 374 14.60 1.04 -22.51
C ALA A 374 13.53 -0.08 -22.58
N GLU A 375 13.95 -1.35 -22.50
CA GLU A 375 13.02 -2.48 -22.53
C GLU A 375 12.12 -2.55 -21.28
N TRP A 376 12.55 -2.02 -20.13
CA TRP A 376 11.67 -1.94 -18.95
C TRP A 376 10.42 -1.10 -19.25
N PHE A 377 10.61 0.09 -19.81
CA PHE A 377 9.52 1.01 -20.14
C PHE A 377 8.69 0.50 -21.33
N LYS A 378 9.34 -0.06 -22.37
CA LYS A 378 8.63 -0.67 -23.50
C LYS A 378 7.74 -1.83 -23.07
N ASN A 379 8.20 -2.67 -22.13
CA ASN A 379 7.38 -3.75 -21.59
C ASN A 379 6.20 -3.21 -20.78
N ALA A 380 6.41 -2.16 -19.98
CA ALA A 380 5.32 -1.52 -19.25
C ALA A 380 4.24 -0.96 -20.19
N ILE A 381 4.64 -0.28 -21.26
CA ILE A 381 3.73 0.23 -22.30
C ILE A 381 2.95 -0.92 -22.96
N LYS A 382 3.64 -1.97 -23.43
CA LYS A 382 3.01 -3.15 -24.04
C LYS A 382 2.03 -3.85 -23.09
N ALA A 383 2.35 -3.91 -21.81
CA ALA A 383 1.49 -4.51 -20.78
C ALA A 383 0.22 -3.68 -20.55
N LEU A 384 0.33 -2.35 -20.53
CA LEU A 384 -0.83 -1.46 -20.47
C LEU A 384 -1.70 -1.55 -21.74
N ASP A 385 -1.09 -1.60 -22.92
CA ASP A 385 -1.84 -1.77 -24.17
C ASP A 385 -2.66 -3.07 -24.16
N LYS A 386 -2.04 -4.18 -23.72
CA LYS A 386 -2.72 -5.48 -23.54
C LYS A 386 -3.85 -5.41 -22.54
N TYR A 387 -3.66 -4.71 -21.43
CA TYR A 387 -4.70 -4.47 -20.43
C TYR A 387 -5.91 -3.77 -21.03
N ILE A 388 -5.69 -2.65 -21.74
CA ILE A 388 -6.75 -1.86 -22.37
C ILE A 388 -7.48 -2.69 -23.43
N GLU A 389 -6.72 -3.38 -24.28
CA GLU A 389 -7.27 -4.25 -25.32
C GLU A 389 -8.15 -5.35 -24.72
N ARG A 390 -7.63 -6.09 -23.73
CA ARG A 390 -8.35 -7.17 -23.05
C ARG A 390 -9.67 -6.67 -22.47
N ASN A 391 -9.65 -5.60 -21.68
CA ASN A 391 -10.86 -5.08 -21.03
C ASN A 391 -11.88 -4.52 -22.04
N SER A 392 -11.41 -3.95 -23.15
CA SER A 392 -12.33 -3.45 -24.19
C SER A 392 -13.07 -4.58 -24.91
N LYS A 393 -12.40 -5.72 -25.13
CA LYS A 393 -12.91 -6.86 -25.90
C LYS A 393 -13.69 -7.84 -25.03
N ASN A 394 -13.13 -8.25 -23.91
CA ASN A 394 -13.65 -9.31 -23.06
C ASN A 394 -14.93 -8.90 -22.34
N ILE A 395 -15.81 -9.87 -22.07
CA ILE A 395 -16.95 -9.71 -21.18
C ILE A 395 -16.43 -9.85 -19.75
N THR A 396 -16.24 -8.72 -19.07
CA THR A 396 -15.75 -8.68 -17.70
C THR A 396 -16.87 -8.24 -16.74
N PRO A 397 -16.83 -8.66 -15.47
CA PRO A 397 -17.84 -8.25 -14.50
C PRO A 397 -17.72 -6.76 -14.15
N ASN A 398 -18.78 -6.17 -13.58
CA ASN A 398 -18.72 -4.83 -12.96
C ASN A 398 -18.28 -3.70 -13.92
N GLN A 399 -18.45 -3.91 -15.23
CA GLN A 399 -18.05 -2.98 -16.27
C GLN A 399 -19.17 -2.76 -17.28
N ASP A 400 -19.56 -1.50 -17.43
CA ASP A 400 -20.39 -1.00 -18.52
C ASP A 400 -19.48 -0.33 -19.55
N LYS A 401 -19.31 -0.98 -20.70
CA LYS A 401 -18.45 -0.52 -21.80
C LYS A 401 -18.91 0.79 -22.45
N SER A 402 -20.15 1.21 -22.22
CA SER A 402 -20.63 2.52 -22.66
C SER A 402 -20.10 3.66 -21.78
N ILE A 403 -19.70 3.36 -20.54
CA ILE A 403 -19.13 4.30 -19.57
C ILE A 403 -17.61 4.21 -19.57
N SER A 404 -17.04 3.01 -19.47
CA SER A 404 -15.59 2.79 -19.54
C SER A 404 -15.27 1.45 -20.18
N LYS A 405 -14.31 1.46 -21.11
CA LYS A 405 -13.81 0.25 -21.80
C LYS A 405 -12.61 -0.39 -21.09
N TYR A 406 -12.09 0.22 -20.04
CA TYR A 406 -10.80 -0.17 -19.44
C TYR A 406 -10.79 -0.14 -17.91
N MET A 407 -11.74 0.52 -17.24
CA MET A 407 -11.89 0.45 -15.79
C MET A 407 -13.21 -0.21 -15.39
N LEU A 408 -13.31 -0.59 -14.12
CA LEU A 408 -14.60 -0.87 -13.47
C LEU A 408 -15.51 0.36 -13.54
N THR A 409 -16.81 0.11 -13.66
CA THR A 409 -17.85 1.14 -13.58
C THR A 409 -18.78 0.94 -12.38
N THR A 410 -18.70 -0.23 -11.74
CA THR A 410 -19.36 -0.52 -10.48
C THR A 410 -18.39 -1.19 -9.52
N ASP A 411 -18.07 -0.54 -8.41
CA ASP A 411 -17.20 -1.11 -7.38
C ASP A 411 -17.91 -2.22 -6.58
N TYR A 412 -17.14 -3.02 -5.83
CA TYR A 412 -17.66 -4.14 -5.06
C TYR A 412 -18.61 -3.70 -3.93
N ILE A 413 -18.43 -2.52 -3.33
CA ILE A 413 -19.28 -2.02 -2.24
C ILE A 413 -20.64 -1.60 -2.78
N THR A 414 -20.68 -0.91 -3.91
CA THR A 414 -21.93 -0.54 -4.58
C THR A 414 -22.65 -1.78 -5.10
N ALA A 415 -21.93 -2.72 -5.71
CA ALA A 415 -22.49 -4.00 -6.16
C ALA A 415 -23.16 -4.77 -5.01
N GLU A 416 -22.62 -4.68 -3.79
CA GLU A 416 -23.24 -5.33 -2.62
C GLU A 416 -24.66 -4.83 -2.32
N LYS A 417 -24.91 -3.54 -2.54
CA LYS A 417 -26.22 -2.91 -2.30
C LYS A 417 -27.21 -3.12 -3.43
N GLN A 418 -26.74 -3.33 -4.65
CA GLN A 418 -27.59 -3.59 -5.80
C GLN A 418 -28.20 -5.01 -5.73
N THR A 419 -29.48 -5.12 -6.07
CA THR A 419 -30.21 -6.40 -6.17
C THR A 419 -30.62 -6.64 -7.61
N GLY A 420 -30.56 -7.90 -8.06
CA GLY A 420 -30.95 -8.27 -9.43
C GLY A 420 -29.98 -7.83 -10.53
N THR A 421 -28.80 -7.33 -10.19
CA THR A 421 -27.73 -7.00 -11.14
C THR A 421 -26.75 -8.17 -11.30
N ASP A 422 -26.05 -8.17 -12.42
CA ASP A 422 -24.99 -9.15 -12.74
C ASP A 422 -23.62 -8.76 -12.18
N ASN A 423 -23.57 -7.75 -11.31
CA ASN A 423 -22.34 -7.27 -10.70
C ASN A 423 -21.85 -8.23 -9.60
N LEU A 424 -20.56 -8.51 -9.61
CA LEU A 424 -19.85 -9.24 -8.57
C LEU A 424 -19.64 -8.38 -7.33
N LYS A 425 -19.79 -9.03 -6.19
CA LYS A 425 -19.66 -8.49 -4.83
C LYS A 425 -18.38 -8.99 -4.15
N ASN A 426 -17.62 -9.83 -4.84
CA ASN A 426 -16.44 -10.55 -4.35
C ASN A 426 -15.62 -11.07 -5.53
N SER A 427 -14.42 -11.57 -5.24
CA SER A 427 -13.54 -12.21 -6.24
C SER A 427 -12.84 -13.41 -5.62
N LYS A 428 -12.82 -14.55 -6.33
CA LYS A 428 -12.13 -15.75 -5.83
C LYS A 428 -10.64 -15.52 -5.81
N ASN A 429 -10.10 -14.94 -6.88
CA ASN A 429 -8.69 -14.61 -6.95
C ASN A 429 -8.41 -13.11 -7.06
N ILE A 430 -7.35 -12.70 -6.35
CA ILE A 430 -6.77 -11.37 -6.32
C ILE A 430 -5.28 -11.55 -6.54
N TYR A 431 -4.73 -10.75 -7.47
CA TYR A 431 -3.36 -10.86 -7.95
C TYR A 431 -2.63 -9.54 -7.73
N ILE A 432 -1.47 -9.62 -7.08
CA ILE A 432 -0.66 -8.49 -6.61
C ILE A 432 0.81 -8.91 -6.71
N GLY A 433 1.63 -8.01 -7.23
CA GLY A 433 3.07 -8.14 -7.23
C GLY A 433 3.73 -6.77 -7.10
N GLY A 434 4.85 -6.73 -6.39
CA GLY A 434 5.52 -5.48 -6.05
C GLY A 434 6.95 -5.70 -5.55
N TYR A 435 7.53 -4.65 -4.96
CA TYR A 435 8.93 -4.62 -4.55
C TYR A 435 9.11 -4.36 -3.05
N PRO A 436 8.65 -5.27 -2.16
CA PRO A 436 8.94 -5.15 -0.73
C PRO A 436 10.44 -5.16 -0.43
N ALA A 437 10.80 -4.50 0.68
CA ALA A 437 12.14 -4.51 1.22
C ALA A 437 12.42 -5.86 1.91
N TYR A 438 13.57 -6.47 1.61
CA TYR A 438 14.07 -7.66 2.29
C TYR A 438 15.11 -7.27 3.34
N GLU A 439 14.93 -7.69 4.59
CA GLU A 439 15.84 -7.42 5.72
C GLU A 439 16.27 -5.95 5.82
N SER A 440 15.35 -5.02 5.55
CA SER A 440 15.60 -3.57 5.53
C SER A 440 16.71 -3.10 4.58
N SER A 441 17.16 -3.95 3.66
CA SER A 441 18.35 -3.70 2.83
C SER A 441 17.99 -3.45 1.37
N PHE A 442 17.35 -4.41 0.69
CA PHE A 442 17.12 -4.33 -0.75
C PHE A 442 15.65 -4.54 -1.11
N SER A 443 15.14 -3.76 -2.06
CA SER A 443 13.84 -4.04 -2.69
C SER A 443 13.93 -5.29 -3.58
N SER A 444 12.91 -6.15 -3.56
CA SER A 444 12.89 -7.36 -4.38
C SER A 444 11.50 -7.71 -4.89
N TRP A 445 11.41 -8.21 -6.12
CA TRP A 445 10.15 -8.64 -6.71
C TRP A 445 9.53 -9.77 -5.89
N SER A 446 8.28 -9.58 -5.46
CA SER A 446 7.48 -10.58 -4.74
C SER A 446 6.05 -10.56 -5.25
N GLN A 447 5.36 -11.71 -5.17
CA GLN A 447 3.97 -11.87 -5.61
C GLN A 447 3.12 -12.67 -4.63
N ASN A 448 1.82 -12.41 -4.60
CA ASN A 448 0.86 -13.03 -3.69
C ASN A 448 0.29 -14.38 -4.20
N ASN A 449 1.17 -15.33 -4.52
CA ASN A 449 0.78 -16.62 -5.11
C ASN A 449 1.22 -17.83 -4.26
N PRO A 450 0.70 -18.02 -3.04
CA PRO A 450 1.07 -19.16 -2.20
C PRO A 450 0.47 -20.47 -2.74
N VAL A 451 1.25 -21.57 -2.73
CA VAL A 451 0.77 -22.92 -3.08
C VAL A 451 -0.40 -23.34 -2.17
N GLU A 452 -0.30 -22.98 -0.89
CA GLU A 452 -1.23 -23.33 0.18
C GLU A 452 -2.61 -22.65 0.03
N ARG A 453 -2.74 -21.67 -0.88
CA ARG A 453 -4.04 -21.13 -1.30
C ARG A 453 -5.00 -22.23 -1.74
N ASN A 454 -4.49 -23.28 -2.38
CA ASN A 454 -5.30 -24.39 -2.90
C ASN A 454 -5.33 -25.60 -1.95
N SER A 455 -4.88 -25.44 -0.71
CA SER A 455 -4.82 -26.52 0.28
C SER A 455 -6.11 -26.65 1.11
N ASP A 456 -6.19 -27.75 1.87
CA ASP A 456 -7.21 -27.98 2.89
C ASP A 456 -6.91 -27.28 4.24
N GLU A 457 -5.83 -26.50 4.33
CA GLU A 457 -5.49 -25.72 5.52
C GLU A 457 -6.51 -24.60 5.75
N THR A 458 -6.49 -24.03 6.96
CA THR A 458 -7.31 -22.87 7.30
C THR A 458 -6.41 -21.83 7.96
N TRP A 459 -6.00 -20.83 7.19
CA TRP A 459 -5.13 -19.74 7.68
C TRP A 459 -5.88 -18.65 8.43
N TYR A 460 -7.18 -18.57 8.24
CA TYR A 460 -8.02 -17.56 8.86
C TYR A 460 -8.74 -18.16 10.06
N ASN A 461 -8.99 -17.36 11.10
CA ASN A 461 -9.62 -17.83 12.33
C ASN A 461 -11.08 -18.32 12.15
N ARG A 462 -11.56 -18.45 10.90
CA ARG A 462 -12.91 -18.83 10.52
C ARG A 462 -12.87 -19.64 9.23
N ALA A 463 -13.87 -20.50 9.06
CA ALA A 463 -14.20 -21.13 7.78
C ALA A 463 -14.32 -20.08 6.66
N PRO A 464 -14.02 -20.43 5.40
CA PRO A 464 -13.76 -21.78 4.90
C PRO A 464 -12.27 -22.15 4.87
N LYS A 465 -11.96 -23.37 4.40
CA LYS A 465 -10.59 -23.80 4.09
C LYS A 465 -9.99 -22.91 2.99
N ASN A 466 -8.66 -22.89 2.87
CA ASN A 466 -7.95 -22.04 1.91
C ASN A 466 -8.47 -22.23 0.47
N SER A 467 -8.66 -23.48 0.04
CA SER A 467 -9.16 -23.82 -1.31
C SER A 467 -10.55 -23.27 -1.65
N GLU A 468 -11.35 -22.97 -0.63
CA GLU A 468 -12.70 -22.41 -0.72
C GLU A 468 -12.72 -20.90 -0.42
N ALA A 469 -11.67 -20.36 0.19
CA ALA A 469 -11.61 -18.97 0.58
C ALA A 469 -11.35 -18.06 -0.61
N PHE A 470 -12.27 -17.13 -0.83
CA PHE A 470 -12.09 -16.03 -1.78
C PHE A 470 -10.98 -15.08 -1.33
N GLY A 471 -10.17 -14.61 -2.27
CA GLY A 471 -9.15 -13.58 -2.07
C GLY A 471 -9.76 -12.24 -1.67
N LEU A 472 -10.93 -11.91 -2.21
CA LEU A 472 -11.76 -10.78 -1.79
C LEU A 472 -13.15 -11.30 -1.44
N PRO A 473 -13.43 -11.59 -0.17
CA PRO A 473 -14.76 -11.97 0.30
C PRO A 473 -15.71 -10.77 0.28
N SER A 474 -17.02 -11.02 0.18
CA SER A 474 -18.02 -9.94 0.38
C SER A 474 -17.99 -9.43 1.81
N ARG A 475 -18.32 -8.14 1.98
CA ARG A 475 -18.34 -7.40 3.26
C ARG A 475 -16.98 -7.36 3.96
N SER A 476 -15.91 -7.47 3.17
CA SER A 476 -14.52 -7.42 3.63
C SER A 476 -13.92 -6.05 3.33
N TYR A 477 -14.35 -5.04 4.08
CA TYR A 477 -13.87 -3.67 3.95
C TYR A 477 -14.06 -2.88 5.26
N GLU A 478 -13.31 -1.79 5.38
CA GLU A 478 -13.40 -0.81 6.46
C GLU A 478 -13.78 0.57 5.90
N GLU A 479 -14.57 1.33 6.65
CA GLU A 479 -14.74 2.78 6.47
C GLU A 479 -14.67 3.48 7.84
N LYS A 480 -14.15 4.71 7.85
CA LYS A 480 -13.91 5.48 9.09
C LYS A 480 -14.70 6.79 9.17
N MET A 481 -15.32 7.21 8.08
CA MET A 481 -15.93 8.54 7.96
C MET A 481 -17.34 8.58 8.56
N THR A 482 -18.20 7.59 8.25
CA THR A 482 -19.61 7.64 8.65
C THR A 482 -19.84 7.29 10.11
N ASN A 483 -18.85 6.66 10.75
CA ASN A 483 -18.83 6.27 12.16
C ASN A 483 -17.93 7.17 13.05
N ASN A 484 -17.36 8.25 12.49
CA ASN A 484 -16.41 9.14 13.17
C ASN A 484 -15.18 8.41 13.76
N ASN A 485 -14.73 7.30 13.16
CA ASN A 485 -13.57 6.52 13.61
C ASN A 485 -12.28 6.86 12.85
N PHE A 486 -12.17 8.08 12.32
CA PHE A 486 -10.97 8.57 11.65
C PHE A 486 -9.94 9.14 12.62
N SER A 487 -8.69 9.22 12.17
CA SER A 487 -7.53 9.75 12.91
C SER A 487 -6.73 10.71 12.04
N PRO A 488 -5.96 11.64 12.64
CA PRO A 488 -5.06 12.52 11.89
C PRO A 488 -3.92 11.71 11.25
N TYR A 489 -3.51 12.16 10.07
CA TYR A 489 -2.48 11.54 9.24
C TYR A 489 -1.57 12.61 8.65
N THR A 490 -0.25 12.44 8.75
CA THR A 490 0.72 13.54 8.57
C THR A 490 1.87 13.26 7.60
N THR A 491 1.83 12.13 6.90
CA THR A 491 3.00 11.70 6.10
C THR A 491 3.09 12.34 4.71
N VAL A 492 2.13 13.21 4.35
CA VAL A 492 2.00 13.76 3.00
C VAL A 492 2.19 15.27 3.03
N PHE A 493 3.24 15.75 2.38
CA PHE A 493 3.48 17.16 2.06
C PHE A 493 3.44 18.11 3.28
N GLY A 494 3.80 17.61 4.46
CA GLY A 494 3.75 18.39 5.71
C GLY A 494 2.34 18.81 6.13
N LYS A 495 1.30 18.15 5.60
CA LYS A 495 -0.11 18.44 5.88
C LYS A 495 -0.64 17.47 6.94
N THR A 496 -1.64 17.93 7.68
CA THR A 496 -2.51 17.03 8.45
C THR A 496 -3.76 16.72 7.63
N LEU A 497 -4.02 15.44 7.40
CA LEU A 497 -5.18 14.90 6.71
C LEU A 497 -5.98 14.00 7.67
N ALA A 498 -7.20 13.61 7.31
CA ALA A 498 -8.00 12.63 8.05
C ALA A 498 -8.05 11.27 7.33
N ASP A 499 -7.78 10.19 8.07
CA ASP A 499 -7.95 8.80 7.63
C ASP A 499 -9.41 8.47 7.32
N PHE A 500 -9.70 7.58 6.39
CA PHE A 500 -9.53 7.86 4.98
C PHE A 500 -10.95 8.18 4.42
N TYR A 501 -11.03 8.83 3.27
CA TYR A 501 -12.28 8.99 2.52
C TYR A 501 -12.60 7.70 1.75
N GLY A 502 -13.83 7.20 1.89
CA GLY A 502 -14.27 5.99 1.21
C GLY A 502 -13.95 4.72 2.01
N PHE A 503 -13.34 3.74 1.36
CA PHE A 503 -13.22 2.38 1.84
C PHE A 503 -11.79 1.85 1.68
N ILE A 504 -11.40 0.92 2.54
CA ILE A 504 -10.24 0.05 2.33
C ILE A 504 -10.75 -1.39 2.34
N HIS A 505 -10.42 -2.16 1.31
CA HIS A 505 -10.81 -3.58 1.22
C HIS A 505 -9.77 -4.47 1.88
N SER A 506 -10.23 -5.43 2.68
CA SER A 506 -9.39 -6.48 3.25
C SER A 506 -9.33 -7.67 2.32
N ILE A 507 -8.12 -8.15 2.03
CA ILE A 507 -7.85 -9.25 1.10
C ILE A 507 -7.07 -10.37 1.77
N HIS A 508 -7.38 -11.59 1.36
CA HIS A 508 -6.72 -12.81 1.82
C HIS A 508 -5.53 -13.16 0.93
N PHE A 509 -4.61 -13.99 1.45
CA PHE A 509 -3.46 -14.55 0.75
C PHE A 509 -2.45 -13.52 0.20
N SER A 510 -2.36 -12.34 0.82
CA SER A 510 -1.83 -11.15 0.13
C SER A 510 -0.93 -10.26 0.97
N SER A 511 -0.41 -10.73 2.11
CA SER A 511 0.43 -9.91 3.00
C SER A 511 1.88 -9.77 2.49
N LEU A 512 2.06 -9.03 1.40
CA LEU A 512 3.38 -8.59 0.93
C LEU A 512 3.99 -7.62 1.95
N TYR A 513 5.29 -7.75 2.25
CA TYR A 513 5.96 -6.98 3.29
C TYR A 513 6.07 -5.46 2.99
N TYR A 514 6.58 -4.67 3.94
CA TYR A 514 6.81 -3.23 3.76
C TYR A 514 7.60 -2.91 2.48
N GLY A 515 7.19 -1.87 1.75
CA GLY A 515 7.71 -1.50 0.43
C GLY A 515 6.86 -1.99 -0.75
N ALA A 516 5.98 -2.98 -0.54
CA ALA A 516 5.01 -3.41 -1.55
C ALA A 516 3.84 -2.43 -1.75
N SER A 517 3.68 -1.45 -0.85
CA SER A 517 2.68 -0.39 -0.97
C SER A 517 2.73 0.29 -2.35
N GLY A 518 1.56 0.48 -2.93
CA GLY A 518 1.38 1.09 -4.25
C GLY A 518 1.33 0.06 -5.38
N SER A 519 1.52 -1.23 -5.09
CA SER A 519 1.33 -2.31 -6.06
C SER A 519 -0.08 -2.28 -6.65
N VAL A 520 -0.20 -2.57 -7.93
CA VAL A 520 -1.50 -2.69 -8.60
C VAL A 520 -2.21 -3.97 -8.17
N VAL A 521 -3.53 -3.90 -8.01
CA VAL A 521 -4.37 -5.04 -7.60
C VAL A 521 -5.31 -5.43 -8.73
N TYR A 522 -5.24 -6.70 -9.12
CA TYR A 522 -6.08 -7.29 -10.16
C TYR A 522 -7.05 -8.31 -9.60
N ASN A 523 -8.23 -8.41 -10.20
CA ASN A 523 -9.12 -9.57 -10.03
C ASN A 523 -8.82 -10.67 -11.05
N GLU A 524 -9.50 -11.81 -10.95
CA GLU A 524 -9.33 -12.98 -11.84
C GLU A 524 -9.82 -12.80 -13.28
N PHE A 525 -10.50 -11.69 -13.56
CA PHE A 525 -10.95 -11.31 -14.90
C PHE A 525 -9.98 -10.32 -15.55
N GLY A 526 -8.83 -10.05 -14.92
CA GLY A 526 -7.80 -9.18 -15.46
C GLY A 526 -8.13 -7.69 -15.38
N GLN A 527 -9.02 -7.27 -14.47
CA GLN A 527 -9.37 -5.87 -14.23
C GLN A 527 -8.58 -5.31 -13.05
N ILE A 528 -8.12 -4.05 -13.17
CA ILE A 528 -7.57 -3.30 -12.05
C ILE A 528 -8.70 -2.91 -11.12
N ILE A 529 -8.57 -3.24 -9.84
CA ILE A 529 -9.60 -2.96 -8.82
C ILE A 529 -9.12 -1.98 -7.75
N GLY A 530 -7.81 -1.70 -7.67
CA GLY A 530 -7.25 -0.88 -6.61
C GLY A 530 -5.73 -0.80 -6.59
N ALA A 531 -5.22 -0.13 -5.56
CA ALA A 531 -3.80 -0.07 -5.19
C ALA A 531 -3.60 -0.68 -3.79
N TYR A 532 -2.67 -1.62 -3.67
CA TYR A 532 -2.31 -2.29 -2.42
C TYR A 532 -1.80 -1.28 -1.40
N SER A 533 -2.44 -1.17 -0.23
CA SER A 533 -2.26 -0.03 0.68
C SER A 533 -1.88 -0.36 2.11
N GLY A 534 -2.00 -1.63 2.53
CA GLY A 534 -1.76 -1.97 3.93
C GLY A 534 -1.53 -3.44 4.20
N VAL A 535 -0.89 -3.68 5.33
CA VAL A 535 -0.54 -5.00 5.86
C VAL A 535 -0.96 -5.10 7.32
N SER A 536 -0.99 -6.33 7.83
CA SER A 536 -1.04 -6.57 9.27
C SER A 536 0.17 -5.93 9.97
N SER A 537 -0.06 -5.33 11.14
CA SER A 537 1.00 -4.75 12.00
C SER A 537 2.10 -5.73 12.43
N LYS A 538 1.85 -7.04 12.34
CA LYS A 538 2.80 -8.11 12.66
C LYS A 538 3.21 -8.91 11.42
N VAL A 539 3.31 -8.27 10.27
CA VAL A 539 3.73 -8.93 9.04
C VAL A 539 5.19 -9.39 9.12
N LYS A 540 5.47 -10.59 8.61
CA LYS A 540 6.82 -11.11 8.37
C LYS A 540 7.10 -11.14 6.88
N TYR A 541 8.36 -10.95 6.51
CA TYR A 541 8.75 -11.05 5.11
C TYR A 541 8.38 -12.42 4.55
N GLY A 542 7.72 -12.45 3.40
CA GLY A 542 7.29 -13.67 2.73
C GLY A 542 6.05 -14.34 3.32
N ASP A 543 5.52 -13.92 4.48
CA ASP A 543 4.29 -14.48 5.03
C ASP A 543 3.06 -13.92 4.30
N LEU A 544 2.57 -14.70 3.34
CA LEU A 544 1.38 -14.43 2.56
C LEU A 544 0.09 -14.90 3.24
N SER A 545 0.16 -15.59 4.39
CA SER A 545 -1.05 -16.11 5.05
C SER A 545 -1.90 -15.01 5.68
N SER A 546 -1.26 -13.92 6.09
CA SER A 546 -1.89 -12.79 6.76
C SER A 546 -2.81 -12.00 5.83
N ILE A 547 -3.80 -11.33 6.42
CA ILE A 547 -4.67 -10.39 5.71
C ILE A 547 -3.89 -9.11 5.39
N SER A 548 -4.16 -8.55 4.22
CA SER A 548 -3.68 -7.24 3.80
C SER A 548 -4.83 -6.43 3.23
N SER A 549 -4.53 -5.25 2.66
CA SER A 549 -5.57 -4.36 2.16
C SER A 549 -5.22 -3.64 0.87
N PHE A 550 -6.26 -3.17 0.18
CA PHE A 550 -6.13 -2.27 -0.95
C PHE A 550 -7.14 -1.12 -0.90
N THR A 551 -6.75 -0.01 -1.51
CA THR A 551 -7.59 1.17 -1.72
C THR A 551 -8.28 1.04 -3.09
N PRO A 552 -9.62 1.02 -3.15
CA PRO A 552 -10.36 1.01 -4.41
C PRO A 552 -10.24 2.37 -5.11
N LEU A 553 -10.37 2.35 -6.44
CA LEU A 553 -10.26 3.57 -7.27
C LEU A 553 -11.62 4.25 -7.53
N LEU A 554 -12.71 3.63 -7.10
CA LEU A 554 -14.08 3.97 -7.45
C LEU A 554 -15.02 3.70 -6.28
N LEU A 555 -15.91 4.66 -6.04
CA LEU A 555 -17.20 4.45 -5.39
C LEU A 555 -18.27 4.95 -6.37
N SER A 556 -18.99 4.03 -6.99
CA SER A 556 -19.89 4.31 -8.11
C SER A 556 -21.22 4.94 -7.72
N GLU A 557 -21.67 4.74 -6.47
CA GLU A 557 -22.86 5.38 -5.91
C GLU A 557 -22.58 5.90 -4.49
N ASP A 558 -23.32 6.92 -4.07
CA ASP A 558 -23.26 7.44 -2.71
C ASP A 558 -23.47 6.33 -1.67
N TYR A 559 -22.70 6.39 -0.59
CA TYR A 559 -22.84 5.49 0.55
C TYR A 559 -23.34 6.24 1.77
N THR A 560 -24.57 5.96 2.19
CA THR A 560 -25.14 6.52 3.42
C THR A 560 -25.20 5.49 4.56
N LEU A 561 -24.71 5.89 5.73
CA LEU A 561 -24.85 5.19 7.01
C LEU A 561 -24.99 6.23 8.14
N ASN A 562 -25.90 6.02 9.10
CA ASN A 562 -26.11 6.91 10.25
C ASN A 562 -26.29 8.39 9.90
N ASN A 563 -27.06 8.70 8.84
CA ASN A 563 -27.25 10.06 8.28
C ASN A 563 -25.97 10.73 7.75
N ASN A 564 -24.86 10.00 7.67
CA ASN A 564 -23.63 10.43 7.04
C ASN A 564 -23.52 9.80 5.66
N THR A 565 -23.14 10.60 4.67
CA THR A 565 -22.98 10.16 3.28
C THR A 565 -21.55 10.37 2.83
N ILE A 566 -20.94 9.30 2.32
CA ILE A 566 -19.74 9.34 1.48
C ILE A 566 -20.24 9.52 0.05
N LYS A 567 -19.81 10.59 -0.62
CA LYS A 567 -20.20 10.87 -2.00
C LYS A 567 -19.47 9.94 -2.96
N ALA A 568 -20.15 9.55 -4.04
CA ALA A 568 -19.55 8.81 -5.13
C ALA A 568 -18.33 9.55 -5.70
N TYR A 569 -17.31 8.79 -6.10
CA TYR A 569 -16.09 9.33 -6.71
C TYR A 569 -15.43 8.31 -7.64
N ASN A 570 -14.66 8.81 -8.60
CA ASN A 570 -13.77 8.02 -9.44
C ASN A 570 -12.41 8.71 -9.53
N LEU A 571 -11.38 8.10 -8.93
CA LEU A 571 -10.05 8.71 -8.83
C LEU A 571 -9.35 8.83 -10.20
N ILE A 572 -9.76 8.03 -11.18
CA ILE A 572 -9.19 8.04 -12.54
C ILE A 572 -9.94 9.04 -13.43
N ASP A 573 -11.27 8.93 -13.49
CA ASP A 573 -12.13 9.77 -14.31
C ASP A 573 -13.42 10.18 -13.58
N GLY A 574 -13.34 11.29 -12.86
CA GLY A 574 -14.47 11.91 -12.15
C GLY A 574 -15.20 12.97 -12.96
N THR A 575 -15.04 13.01 -14.29
CA THR A 575 -15.53 14.13 -15.12
C THR A 575 -17.05 14.17 -15.28
N ASP A 576 -17.74 13.04 -15.16
CA ASP A 576 -19.21 12.98 -15.20
C ASP A 576 -19.80 13.50 -13.87
N LYS A 577 -20.06 14.81 -13.81
CA LYS A 577 -20.64 15.46 -12.62
C LYS A 577 -22.11 15.14 -12.39
N THR A 578 -22.77 14.44 -13.32
CA THR A 578 -24.12 13.89 -13.05
C THR A 578 -24.06 12.67 -12.13
N LYS A 579 -22.91 11.97 -12.10
CA LYS A 579 -22.64 10.83 -11.21
C LYS A 579 -21.80 11.23 -10.01
N TYR A 580 -20.75 12.01 -10.23
CA TYR A 580 -19.75 12.37 -9.22
C TYR A 580 -19.88 13.85 -8.80
N GLU A 581 -21.09 14.28 -8.46
CA GLU A 581 -21.40 15.69 -8.16
C GLU A 581 -20.56 16.26 -7.00
N GLY A 582 -20.14 15.41 -6.06
CA GLY A 582 -19.36 15.79 -4.89
C GLY A 582 -17.86 15.84 -5.13
N GLN A 583 -17.38 15.34 -6.26
CA GLN A 583 -15.96 15.28 -6.60
C GLN A 583 -15.53 16.52 -7.39
N ILE A 584 -14.38 17.11 -7.06
CA ILE A 584 -13.80 18.29 -7.74
C ILE A 584 -12.48 18.02 -8.48
N ALA A 585 -11.88 16.87 -8.25
CA ALA A 585 -10.64 16.46 -8.89
C ALA A 585 -10.56 14.94 -9.07
N SER A 586 -9.94 14.53 -10.16
CA SER A 586 -9.55 13.17 -10.53
C SER A 586 -8.29 13.26 -11.36
N TYR A 587 -7.63 12.14 -11.67
CA TYR A 587 -6.49 12.11 -12.58
C TYR A 587 -6.78 12.83 -13.91
N ARG A 588 -7.90 12.50 -14.59
CA ARG A 588 -8.31 13.16 -15.84
C ARG A 588 -8.54 14.66 -15.69
N GLU A 589 -9.22 15.09 -14.63
CA GLU A 589 -9.50 16.50 -14.38
C GLU A 589 -8.23 17.30 -14.06
N ASN A 590 -7.27 16.69 -13.38
CA ASN A 590 -5.99 17.33 -13.10
C ASN A 590 -5.13 17.45 -14.35
N LEU A 591 -5.16 16.47 -15.28
CA LEU A 591 -4.53 16.65 -16.59
C LEU A 591 -5.06 17.89 -17.31
N ARG A 592 -6.37 18.15 -17.28
CA ARG A 592 -6.96 19.38 -17.87
C ARG A 592 -6.43 20.66 -17.23
N LYS A 593 -6.19 20.66 -15.91
CA LYS A 593 -5.69 21.81 -15.15
C LYS A 593 -4.19 22.03 -15.36
N ILE A 594 -3.42 20.96 -15.43
CA ILE A 594 -1.95 21.00 -15.58
C ILE A 594 -1.56 21.24 -17.04
N TYR A 595 -2.31 20.67 -17.99
CA TYR A 595 -2.05 20.73 -19.44
C TYR A 595 -3.23 21.33 -20.21
N PRO A 596 -3.61 22.60 -19.95
CA PRO A 596 -4.79 23.21 -20.59
C PRO A 596 -4.70 23.25 -22.12
N SER A 597 -3.48 23.36 -22.66
CA SER A 597 -3.19 23.38 -24.10
C SER A 597 -2.74 22.03 -24.67
N GLY A 598 -2.79 20.96 -23.87
CA GLY A 598 -2.19 19.67 -24.21
C GLY A 598 -0.73 19.56 -23.80
N PHE A 599 -0.09 18.45 -24.20
CA PHE A 599 1.33 18.17 -23.96
C PHE A 599 2.23 18.99 -24.90
N GLY A 600 3.54 18.74 -24.90
CA GLY A 600 4.52 19.52 -25.68
C GLY A 600 4.25 19.57 -27.19
N ASN A 601 3.51 18.59 -27.73
CA ASN A 601 3.07 18.52 -29.13
C ASN A 601 1.63 19.05 -29.37
N GLY A 602 1.00 19.67 -28.37
CA GLY A 602 -0.36 20.21 -28.41
C GLY A 602 -1.48 19.16 -28.34
N LYS A 603 -1.14 17.86 -28.27
CA LYS A 603 -2.12 16.78 -28.15
C LYS A 603 -2.62 16.62 -26.72
N LYS A 604 -3.84 16.11 -26.58
CA LYS A 604 -4.49 15.85 -25.29
C LYS A 604 -4.81 14.37 -25.07
N ASP A 605 -4.57 13.51 -26.05
CA ASP A 605 -4.84 12.09 -25.95
C ASP A 605 -3.78 11.37 -25.10
N THR A 606 -4.24 10.36 -24.38
CA THR A 606 -3.42 9.37 -23.68
C THR A 606 -3.91 7.97 -24.03
N ALA A 607 -3.22 6.94 -23.56
CA ALA A 607 -3.64 5.56 -23.77
C ALA A 607 -5.02 5.28 -23.14
N LEU A 608 -5.31 5.84 -21.96
CA LEU A 608 -6.63 5.73 -21.32
C LEU A 608 -7.66 6.69 -21.92
N PHE A 609 -7.25 7.89 -22.33
CA PHE A 609 -8.15 8.94 -22.84
C PHE A 609 -7.88 9.23 -24.31
N THR A 610 -8.28 8.30 -25.19
CA THR A 610 -7.99 8.39 -26.63
C THR A 610 -8.68 9.57 -27.34
N GLU A 611 -9.76 10.09 -26.76
CA GLU A 611 -10.48 11.28 -27.26
C GLU A 611 -10.00 12.59 -26.61
N GLY A 612 -8.96 12.50 -25.77
CA GLY A 612 -8.42 13.61 -24.99
C GLY A 612 -8.96 13.66 -23.56
N PHE A 613 -8.13 14.14 -22.63
CA PHE A 613 -8.56 14.34 -21.25
C PHE A 613 -9.56 15.45 -21.09
#